data_AF-A0A9P0VWX8-F1
#
_entry.id   AF-A0A9P0VWX8-F1
#
_cell.length_a   1.000
_cell.length_b   1.000
_cell.length_c   1.000
_cell.angle_alpha   90.00
_cell.angle_beta   90.00
_cell.angle_gamma   90.00
#
_symmetry.space_group_name_H-M   'P 1'
#
loop_
_entity.id
_entity.type
_entity.pdbx_description
1 polymer ?
#
loop_
_entity_poly.entity_id
_entity_poly.type
_entity_poly.pdbx_seq_one_letter_code
_entity_poly.pdbx_strand_id
1 'polypeptide(L)'
;MNQASEWVHNFKRDIPSHINKIENYVESLKSITADEIVDDFVNFRVTPATVTISITAVTTLLFIGSYLSSASSPKTKSKKNKKPKKKVTKAQRANLDIQGTLDYVESEYVPKIDDYIENYKTLSKDDREYKFKYFEEMLLKQLMKLDGIDVIGNDILRDNRKKVIKFIQDHQKRLDKIKKEN
;
A
#
# COMPACT_ATOMS: atom_id res chain seq x y z
N MET A 1 -6.42 52.21 -15.98
CA MET A 1 -6.79 50.81 -16.26
C MET A 1 -6.26 50.46 -17.64
N ASN A 2 -5.79 49.22 -17.87
CA ASN A 2 -5.34 48.65 -19.16
C ASN A 2 -3.83 48.40 -19.41
N GLN A 3 -3.10 47.86 -18.42
CA GLN A 3 -1.89 47.05 -18.73
C GLN A 3 -2.26 45.57 -18.96
N ALA A 4 -3.31 45.07 -18.30
CA ALA A 4 -3.75 43.68 -18.45
C ALA A 4 -4.32 43.39 -19.85
N SER A 5 -5.01 44.35 -20.48
CA SER A 5 -5.60 44.15 -21.81
C SER A 5 -4.56 44.12 -22.92
N GLU A 6 -3.47 44.91 -22.83
CA GLU A 6 -2.36 44.84 -23.78
C GLU A 6 -1.57 43.54 -23.65
N TRP A 7 -1.38 43.07 -22.42
CA TRP A 7 -0.72 41.78 -22.16
C TRP A 7 -1.50 40.62 -22.77
N VAL A 8 -2.83 40.61 -22.62
CA VAL A 8 -3.70 39.59 -23.24
C VAL A 8 -3.71 39.67 -24.76
N HIS A 9 -3.68 40.89 -25.33
CA HIS A 9 -3.70 41.07 -26.79
C HIS A 9 -2.38 40.68 -27.47
N ASN A 10 -1.24 40.97 -26.83
CA ASN A 10 0.08 40.50 -27.30
C ASN A 10 0.26 39.00 -27.09
N PHE A 11 -0.23 38.45 -25.96
CA PHE A 11 -0.20 37.01 -25.72
C PHE A 11 -0.94 36.24 -26.80
N LYS A 12 -2.11 36.73 -27.24
CA LYS A 12 -2.93 36.09 -28.27
C LYS A 12 -2.28 36.08 -29.66
N ARG A 13 -1.32 36.97 -29.92
CA ARG A 13 -0.67 37.12 -31.23
C ARG A 13 0.47 36.11 -31.46
N ASP A 14 1.06 35.61 -30.38
CA ASP A 14 2.21 34.68 -30.41
C ASP A 14 1.87 33.26 -29.96
N ILE A 15 0.58 32.91 -29.75
CA ILE A 15 0.20 31.53 -29.45
C ILE A 15 0.28 30.71 -30.74
N PRO A 16 1.22 29.75 -30.88
CA PRO A 16 1.35 28.98 -32.10
C PRO A 16 0.16 28.04 -32.29
N SER A 17 0.08 27.38 -33.45
CA SER A 17 -0.91 26.40 -33.92
C SER A 17 -1.21 25.18 -33.02
N HIS A 18 -0.76 25.21 -31.75
CA HIS A 18 -1.03 24.24 -30.70
C HIS A 18 -2.43 24.38 -30.08
N ILE A 19 -3.16 25.47 -30.31
CA ILE A 19 -4.53 25.65 -29.78
C ILE A 19 -5.48 24.55 -30.29
N ASN A 20 -5.42 24.22 -31.58
CA ASN A 20 -6.25 23.15 -32.15
C ASN A 20 -5.90 21.77 -31.58
N LYS A 21 -4.64 21.55 -31.15
CA LYS A 21 -4.27 20.31 -30.44
C LYS A 21 -4.90 20.29 -29.05
N ILE A 22 -4.91 21.42 -28.35
CA ILE A 22 -5.50 21.54 -27.02
C ILE A 22 -7.01 21.29 -27.06
N GLU A 23 -7.73 21.75 -28.10
CA GLU A 23 -9.16 21.46 -28.27
C GLU A 23 -9.42 19.97 -28.38
N ASN A 24 -8.65 19.24 -29.20
CA ASN A 24 -8.74 17.79 -29.31
C ASN A 24 -8.41 17.08 -27.97
N TYR A 25 -7.45 17.60 -27.20
CA TYR A 25 -7.15 17.09 -25.86
C TYR A 25 -8.30 17.36 -24.87
N VAL A 26 -8.91 18.53 -24.90
CA VAL A 26 -10.04 18.90 -24.02
C VAL A 26 -11.28 18.08 -24.37
N GLU A 27 -11.51 17.81 -25.64
CA GLU A 27 -12.61 16.95 -26.10
C GLU A 27 -12.39 15.50 -25.64
N SER A 28 -11.15 14.99 -25.73
CA SER A 28 -10.79 13.68 -25.20
C SER A 28 -10.97 13.56 -23.68
N LEU A 29 -10.84 14.66 -22.93
CA LEU A 29 -11.08 14.68 -21.48
C LEU A 29 -12.57 14.66 -21.12
N LYS A 30 -13.43 15.22 -21.99
CA LYS A 30 -14.88 15.28 -21.75
C LYS A 30 -15.57 13.93 -21.93
N SER A 31 -15.01 13.06 -22.76
CA SER A 31 -15.54 11.71 -23.00
C SER A 31 -15.07 10.67 -21.98
N ILE A 32 -14.11 11.00 -21.13
CA ILE A 32 -13.53 10.05 -20.17
C ILE A 32 -14.43 9.91 -18.96
N THR A 33 -14.73 8.66 -18.60
CA THR A 33 -15.51 8.33 -17.41
C THR A 33 -14.62 8.16 -16.18
N ALA A 34 -15.20 8.32 -14.98
CA ALA A 34 -14.45 8.17 -13.73
C ALA A 34 -13.90 6.75 -13.55
N ASP A 35 -14.62 5.74 -14.02
CA ASP A 35 -14.23 4.33 -13.92
C ASP A 35 -13.01 4.01 -14.81
N GLU A 36 -12.93 4.60 -16.00
CA GLU A 36 -11.76 4.48 -16.89
C GLU A 36 -10.49 5.10 -16.28
N ILE A 37 -10.61 6.22 -15.58
CA ILE A 37 -9.46 6.85 -14.89
C ILE A 37 -8.95 5.96 -13.76
N VAL A 38 -9.84 5.30 -13.03
CA VAL A 38 -9.48 4.39 -11.94
C VAL A 38 -8.84 3.13 -12.51
N ASP A 39 -9.38 2.56 -13.58
CA ASP A 39 -8.79 1.40 -14.25
C ASP A 39 -7.40 1.71 -14.82
N ASP A 40 -7.25 2.86 -15.50
CA ASP A 40 -5.96 3.31 -16.03
C ASP A 40 -4.92 3.53 -14.91
N PHE A 41 -5.35 3.96 -13.72
CA PHE A 41 -4.47 4.10 -12.57
C PHE A 41 -4.05 2.75 -11.98
N VAL A 42 -4.98 1.80 -11.86
CA VAL A 42 -4.71 0.45 -11.33
C VAL A 42 -3.83 -0.35 -12.28
N ASN A 43 -4.05 -0.20 -13.58
CA ASN A 43 -3.32 -0.91 -14.63
C ASN A 43 -2.07 -0.16 -15.13
N PHE A 44 -1.68 0.93 -14.46
CA PHE A 44 -0.52 1.75 -14.80
C PHE A 44 -0.47 2.18 -16.27
N ARG A 45 -1.64 2.50 -16.85
CA ARG A 45 -1.75 2.97 -18.23
C ARG A 45 -1.48 4.46 -18.31
N VAL A 46 -0.57 4.82 -19.20
CA VAL A 46 -0.18 6.21 -19.44
C VAL A 46 -1.12 6.81 -20.49
N THR A 47 -2.29 7.25 -20.03
CA THR A 47 -3.29 7.96 -20.85
C THR A 47 -3.11 9.49 -20.68
N PRO A 48 -3.40 10.32 -21.70
CA PRO A 48 -3.31 11.77 -21.58
C PRO A 48 -4.03 12.35 -20.35
N ALA A 49 -5.18 11.80 -19.96
CA ALA A 49 -5.92 12.22 -18.77
C ALA A 49 -5.17 11.98 -17.46
N THR A 50 -4.60 10.78 -17.28
CA THR A 50 -3.82 10.42 -16.09
C THR A 50 -2.59 11.31 -15.94
N VAL A 51 -1.92 11.63 -17.06
CA VAL A 51 -0.77 12.54 -17.08
C VAL A 51 -1.18 13.95 -16.68
N THR A 52 -2.28 14.49 -17.23
CA THR A 52 -2.78 15.81 -16.85
C THR A 52 -3.16 15.87 -15.37
N ILE A 53 -3.93 14.89 -14.87
CA ILE A 53 -4.35 14.82 -13.46
C ILE A 53 -3.13 14.78 -12.53
N SER A 54 -2.11 13.98 -12.89
CA SER A 54 -0.89 13.83 -12.09
C SER A 54 -0.07 15.12 -12.06
N ILE A 55 0.12 15.79 -13.21
CA ILE A 55 0.81 17.08 -13.30
C ILE A 55 0.05 18.16 -12.52
N THR A 56 -1.27 18.23 -12.66
CA THR A 56 -2.12 19.17 -11.91
C THR A 56 -2.07 18.90 -10.41
N ALA A 57 -2.08 17.64 -9.98
CA ALA A 57 -1.98 17.28 -8.56
C ALA A 57 -0.62 17.66 -7.96
N VAL A 58 0.47 17.35 -8.66
CA VAL A 58 1.84 17.69 -8.22
C VAL A 58 2.04 19.20 -8.17
N THR A 59 1.64 19.93 -9.21
CA THR A 59 1.73 21.40 -9.23
C THR A 59 0.91 22.01 -8.10
N THR A 60 -0.33 21.56 -7.91
CA THR A 60 -1.19 22.02 -6.81
C THR A 60 -0.56 21.75 -5.44
N LEU A 61 0.04 20.56 -5.22
CA LEU A 61 0.75 20.22 -3.98
C LEU A 61 1.99 21.10 -3.74
N LEU A 62 2.77 21.41 -4.77
CA LEU A 62 3.95 22.27 -4.67
C LEU A 62 3.58 23.73 -4.36
N PHE A 63 2.50 24.25 -4.96
CA PHE A 63 2.00 25.59 -4.67
C PHE A 63 1.32 25.67 -3.30
N ILE A 64 0.59 24.64 -2.87
CA ILE A 64 -0.01 24.58 -1.54
C ILE A 64 1.06 24.42 -0.45
N GLY A 65 2.08 23.58 -0.66
CA GLY A 65 3.17 23.36 0.28
C GLY A 65 4.03 24.60 0.52
N SER A 66 4.25 25.42 -0.52
CA SER A 66 4.97 26.70 -0.41
C SER A 66 4.12 27.80 0.22
N TYR A 67 2.82 27.88 -0.09
CA TYR A 67 1.95 28.93 0.47
C TYR A 67 1.50 28.65 1.92
N LEU A 68 1.41 27.38 2.34
CA LEU A 68 1.02 27.02 3.71
C LEU A 68 2.15 27.18 4.74
N SER A 69 3.41 27.34 4.31
CA SER A 69 4.56 27.55 5.21
C SER A 69 4.73 29.01 5.68
N SER A 70 4.02 29.99 5.08
CA SER A 70 4.22 31.43 5.34
C SER A 70 2.98 32.16 5.89
N ALA A 71 1.84 31.51 6.04
CA ALA A 71 0.60 32.16 6.47
C ALA A 71 0.23 31.84 7.92
N SER A 72 0.94 32.45 8.87
CA SER A 72 0.48 32.59 10.26
C SER A 72 -0.50 33.77 10.37
N SER A 73 -1.82 33.52 10.41
CA SER A 73 -2.89 34.37 11.00
C SER A 73 -4.29 33.78 10.74
N PRO A 74 -5.37 34.23 11.42
CA PRO A 74 -5.77 33.94 12.78
C PRO A 74 -7.03 33.03 12.82
N LYS A 75 -7.35 32.52 14.02
CA LYS A 75 -8.51 31.64 14.29
C LYS A 75 -9.85 32.25 13.85
N THR A 76 -10.39 31.85 12.70
CA THR A 76 -11.82 31.94 12.42
C THR A 76 -12.49 30.63 12.85
N LYS A 77 -13.38 30.71 13.83
CA LYS A 77 -14.21 29.61 14.31
C LYS A 77 -15.18 29.17 13.21
N SER A 78 -14.76 28.27 12.32
CA SER A 78 -15.70 27.42 11.59
C SER A 78 -15.93 26.16 12.43
N LYS A 79 -17.20 25.79 12.63
CA LYS A 79 -17.60 24.51 13.21
C LYS A 79 -16.97 23.40 12.37
N LYS A 80 -15.83 22.90 12.84
CA LYS A 80 -15.15 21.75 12.26
C LYS A 80 -16.04 20.55 12.54
N ASN A 81 -16.89 20.20 11.58
CA ASN A 81 -17.44 18.85 11.50
C ASN A 81 -16.22 17.93 11.45
N LYS A 82 -15.86 17.38 12.60
CA LYS A 82 -14.84 16.34 12.71
C LYS A 82 -15.33 15.22 11.80
N LYS A 83 -14.74 15.10 10.61
CA LYS A 83 -14.91 13.90 9.78
C LYS A 83 -14.66 12.72 10.73
N PRO A 84 -15.64 11.81 10.94
CA PRO A 84 -15.44 10.70 11.84
C PRO A 84 -14.20 9.96 11.35
N LYS A 85 -13.23 9.72 12.24
CA LYS A 85 -12.08 8.85 11.94
C LYS A 85 -12.68 7.58 11.34
N LYS A 86 -12.38 7.28 10.07
CA LYS A 86 -12.93 6.12 9.35
C LYS A 86 -12.59 4.91 10.21
N LYS A 87 -13.59 4.35 10.91
CA LYS A 87 -13.40 3.13 11.71
C LYS A 87 -12.94 2.07 10.71
N VAL A 88 -11.78 1.47 10.97
CA VAL A 88 -11.22 0.41 10.12
C VAL A 88 -12.32 -0.63 9.91
N THR A 89 -12.66 -0.91 8.65
CA THR A 89 -13.70 -1.90 8.35
C THR A 89 -13.25 -3.29 8.82
N LYS A 90 -14.18 -4.21 9.09
CA LYS A 90 -13.83 -5.59 9.49
C LYS A 90 -12.87 -6.25 8.49
N ALA A 91 -13.11 -6.07 7.19
CA ALA A 91 -12.25 -6.57 6.13
C ALA A 91 -10.84 -5.95 6.14
N GLN A 92 -10.74 -4.64 6.35
CA GLN A 92 -9.42 -3.98 6.49
C GLN A 92 -8.67 -4.46 7.72
N ARG A 93 -9.38 -4.65 8.84
CA ARG A 93 -8.78 -5.20 10.07
C ARG A 93 -8.28 -6.63 9.85
N ALA A 94 -9.08 -7.48 9.23
CA ALA A 94 -8.68 -8.83 8.86
C ALA A 94 -7.43 -8.84 7.97
N ASN A 95 -7.36 -7.95 6.97
CA ASN A 95 -6.15 -7.83 6.15
C ASN A 95 -4.92 -7.42 6.97
N LEU A 96 -5.07 -6.41 7.84
CA LEU A 96 -3.99 -5.96 8.72
C LEU A 96 -3.54 -7.07 9.68
N ASP A 97 -4.48 -7.87 10.20
CA ASP A 97 -4.17 -8.98 11.10
C ASP A 97 -3.44 -10.12 10.37
N ILE A 98 -3.82 -10.40 9.11
CA ILE A 98 -3.12 -11.38 8.24
C ILE A 98 -1.70 -10.90 7.96
N GLN A 99 -1.54 -9.66 7.48
CA GLN A 99 -0.24 -9.09 7.14
C GLN A 99 0.66 -8.95 8.37
N GLY A 100 0.14 -8.43 9.48
CA GLY A 100 0.91 -8.31 10.70
C GLY A 100 1.37 -9.64 11.27
N THR A 101 0.65 -10.74 10.99
CA THR A 101 1.12 -12.08 11.34
C THR A 101 2.26 -12.54 10.42
N LEU A 102 2.15 -12.28 9.11
CA LEU A 102 3.23 -12.55 8.16
C LEU A 102 4.50 -11.78 8.54
N ASP A 103 4.39 -10.45 8.69
CA ASP A 103 5.49 -9.56 9.02
C ASP A 103 6.20 -10.01 10.30
N TYR A 104 5.44 -10.36 11.34
CA TYR A 104 5.99 -10.83 12.61
C TYR A 104 6.76 -12.14 12.46
N VAL A 105 6.21 -13.12 11.72
CA VAL A 105 6.90 -14.38 11.47
C VAL A 105 8.18 -14.15 10.68
N GLU A 106 8.12 -13.34 9.63
CA GLU A 106 9.27 -13.00 8.78
C GLU A 106 10.37 -12.26 9.54
N SER A 107 10.02 -11.31 10.40
CA SER A 107 11.02 -10.54 11.14
C SER A 107 11.61 -11.31 12.33
N GLU A 108 10.78 -12.06 13.04
CA GLU A 108 11.14 -12.60 14.35
C GLU A 108 11.59 -14.06 14.29
N TYR A 109 10.87 -14.89 13.53
CA TYR A 109 11.06 -16.33 13.56
C TYR A 109 11.88 -16.84 12.39
N VAL A 110 11.68 -16.33 11.17
CA VAL A 110 12.44 -16.80 9.99
C VAL A 110 13.96 -16.70 10.21
N PRO A 111 14.54 -15.58 10.67
CA PRO A 111 15.99 -15.47 10.85
C PRO A 111 16.51 -16.43 11.92
N LYS A 112 15.73 -16.63 13.01
CA LYS A 112 16.10 -17.53 14.11
C LYS A 112 16.00 -19.00 13.70
N ILE A 113 15.02 -19.33 12.87
CA ILE A 113 14.87 -20.65 12.27
C ILE A 113 16.05 -20.91 11.34
N ASP A 114 16.38 -19.98 10.45
CA ASP A 114 17.51 -20.14 9.54
C ASP A 114 18.83 -20.29 10.31
N ASP A 115 19.09 -19.46 11.34
CA ASP A 115 20.24 -19.60 12.24
C ASP A 115 20.28 -20.98 12.94
N TYR A 116 19.13 -21.45 13.44
CA TYR A 116 19.02 -22.77 14.06
C TYR A 116 19.34 -23.90 13.08
N ILE A 117 18.89 -23.77 11.83
CA ILE A 117 19.13 -24.74 10.76
C ILE A 117 20.61 -24.79 10.39
N GLU A 118 21.24 -23.63 10.20
CA GLU A 118 22.65 -23.50 9.86
C GLU A 118 23.55 -24.05 10.98
N ASN A 119 23.22 -23.71 12.23
CA ASN A 119 23.96 -24.14 13.41
C ASN A 119 23.47 -25.46 14.01
N TYR A 120 22.62 -26.21 13.29
CA TYR A 120 22.01 -27.42 13.84
C TYR A 120 23.05 -28.45 14.32
N LYS A 121 24.14 -28.63 13.57
CA LYS A 121 25.18 -29.63 13.89
C LYS A 121 26.10 -29.22 15.05
N THR A 122 26.17 -27.93 15.37
CA THR A 122 27.02 -27.42 16.45
C THR A 122 26.30 -27.40 17.80
N LEU A 123 24.97 -27.56 17.78
CA LEU A 123 24.12 -27.60 18.98
C LEU A 123 24.15 -28.97 19.66
N SER A 124 24.02 -28.96 20.99
CA SER A 124 23.83 -30.18 21.77
C SER A 124 22.51 -30.87 21.40
N LYS A 125 22.35 -32.15 21.73
CA LYS A 125 21.09 -32.87 21.48
C LYS A 125 19.91 -32.22 22.19
N ASP A 126 20.10 -31.81 23.43
CA ASP A 126 19.05 -31.22 24.26
C ASP A 126 18.67 -29.82 23.74
N ASP A 127 19.66 -29.00 23.35
CA ASP A 127 19.40 -27.68 22.76
C ASP A 127 18.68 -27.78 21.42
N ARG A 128 19.02 -28.80 20.61
CA ARG A 128 18.34 -29.06 19.34
C ARG A 128 16.87 -29.36 19.54
N GLU A 129 16.54 -30.25 20.46
CA GLU A 129 15.16 -30.64 20.76
C GLU A 129 14.36 -29.49 21.37
N TYR A 130 14.98 -28.75 22.28
CA TYR A 130 14.37 -27.57 22.90
C TYR A 130 14.03 -26.50 21.86
N LYS A 131 15.01 -26.09 21.04
CA LYS A 131 14.80 -25.07 20.00
C LYS A 131 13.80 -25.54 18.95
N PHE A 132 13.84 -26.82 18.56
CA PHE A 132 12.86 -27.41 17.64
C PHE A 132 11.43 -27.24 18.16
N LYS A 133 11.16 -27.74 19.38
CA LYS A 133 9.83 -27.66 19.99
C LYS A 133 9.38 -26.21 20.15
N TYR A 134 10.29 -25.33 20.58
CA TYR A 134 10.01 -23.91 20.70
C TYR A 134 9.53 -23.30 19.37
N PHE A 135 10.25 -23.52 18.27
CA PHE A 135 9.85 -22.97 16.97
C PHE A 135 8.55 -23.58 16.45
N GLU A 136 8.36 -24.90 16.60
CA GLU A 136 7.09 -25.55 16.25
C GLU A 136 5.90 -24.92 16.99
N GLU A 137 6.02 -24.76 18.31
CA GLU A 137 4.97 -24.16 19.13
C GLU A 137 4.69 -22.71 18.75
N MET A 138 5.74 -21.92 18.48
CA MET A 138 5.56 -20.52 18.08
C MET A 138 4.87 -20.41 16.72
N LEU A 139 5.30 -21.18 15.73
CA LEU A 139 4.68 -21.19 14.40
C LEU A 139 3.23 -21.68 14.47
N LEU A 140 2.96 -22.70 15.30
CA LEU A 140 1.60 -23.21 15.52
C LEU A 140 0.68 -22.13 16.13
N LYS A 141 1.17 -21.34 17.10
CA LYS A 141 0.40 -20.22 17.67
C LYS A 141 0.02 -19.19 16.61
N GLN A 142 0.92 -18.90 15.66
CA GLN A 142 0.61 -17.97 14.57
C GLN A 142 -0.42 -18.54 13.60
N LEU A 143 -0.38 -19.86 13.31
CA LEU A 143 -1.42 -20.53 12.53
C LEU A 143 -2.80 -20.42 13.20
N MET A 144 -2.88 -20.69 14.51
CA MET A 144 -4.14 -20.56 15.24
C MET A 144 -4.69 -19.13 15.20
N LYS A 145 -3.81 -18.12 15.27
CA LYS A 145 -4.20 -16.71 15.14
C LYS A 145 -4.78 -16.42 13.75
N LEU A 146 -4.19 -16.95 12.69
CA LEU A 146 -4.69 -16.80 11.31
C LEU A 146 -6.05 -17.48 11.12
N ASP A 147 -6.24 -18.67 11.68
CA ASP A 147 -7.52 -19.40 11.59
C ASP A 147 -8.67 -18.66 12.28
N GLY A 148 -8.37 -17.89 13.33
CA GLY A 148 -9.34 -17.04 14.01
C GLY A 148 -9.80 -15.80 13.24
N ILE A 149 -9.20 -15.49 12.08
CA ILE A 149 -9.54 -14.29 11.30
C ILE A 149 -10.79 -14.56 10.44
N ASP A 150 -11.83 -13.76 10.65
CA ASP A 150 -13.05 -13.78 9.84
C ASP A 150 -12.79 -13.19 8.45
N VAL A 151 -12.93 -14.04 7.42
CA VAL A 151 -12.76 -13.72 6.00
C VAL A 151 -14.02 -14.01 5.17
N ILE A 152 -15.17 -14.19 5.83
CA ILE A 152 -16.42 -14.58 5.16
C ILE A 152 -16.82 -13.51 4.12
N GLY A 153 -17.16 -13.98 2.91
CA GLY A 153 -17.60 -13.13 1.81
C GLY A 153 -16.49 -12.30 1.14
N ASN A 154 -15.21 -12.55 1.46
CA ASN A 154 -14.08 -11.90 0.81
C ASN A 154 -13.04 -12.94 0.33
N ASP A 155 -13.11 -13.25 -0.98
CA ASP A 155 -12.24 -14.24 -1.62
C ASP A 155 -10.76 -13.84 -1.56
N ILE A 156 -10.46 -12.54 -1.71
CA ILE A 156 -9.09 -12.01 -1.67
C ILE A 156 -8.47 -12.23 -0.28
N LEU A 157 -9.21 -11.94 0.80
CA LEU A 157 -8.74 -12.17 2.17
C LEU A 157 -8.57 -13.66 2.47
N ARG A 158 -9.46 -14.51 1.96
CA ARG A 158 -9.33 -15.96 2.09
C ARG A 158 -8.06 -16.46 1.41
N ASP A 159 -7.77 -15.98 0.20
CA ASP A 159 -6.57 -16.36 -0.54
C ASP A 159 -5.30 -15.84 0.11
N ASN A 160 -5.30 -14.60 0.60
CA ASN A 160 -4.18 -14.02 1.35
C ASN A 160 -3.91 -14.83 2.62
N ARG A 161 -4.94 -15.13 3.42
CA ARG A 161 -4.80 -15.99 4.61
C ARG A 161 -4.20 -17.35 4.24
N LYS A 162 -4.67 -17.97 3.15
CA LYS A 162 -4.16 -19.26 2.68
C LYS A 162 -2.67 -19.19 2.27
N LYS A 163 -2.24 -18.10 1.64
CA LYS A 163 -0.82 -17.89 1.29
C LYS A 163 0.05 -17.80 2.54
N VAL A 164 -0.37 -17.03 3.55
CA VAL A 164 0.38 -16.90 4.82
C VAL A 164 0.41 -18.22 5.59
N ILE A 165 -0.70 -18.96 5.62
CA ILE A 165 -0.74 -20.30 6.23
C ILE A 165 0.28 -21.22 5.55
N LYS A 166 0.31 -21.27 4.21
CA LYS A 166 1.27 -22.08 3.47
C LYS A 166 2.72 -21.68 3.77
N PHE A 167 2.99 -20.38 3.85
CA PHE A 167 4.32 -19.86 4.17
C PHE A 167 4.82 -20.37 5.53
N ILE A 168 3.97 -20.30 6.56
CA ILE A 168 4.31 -20.82 7.91
C ILE A 168 4.49 -22.34 7.87
N GLN A 169 3.59 -23.06 7.20
CA GLN A 169 3.67 -24.52 7.07
C GLN A 169 4.94 -24.98 6.35
N ASP A 170 5.40 -24.24 5.35
CA ASP A 170 6.64 -24.58 4.65
C ASP A 170 7.87 -24.45 5.56
N HIS A 171 7.87 -23.50 6.50
CA HIS A 171 8.92 -23.39 7.52
C HIS A 171 8.86 -24.54 8.54
N GLN A 172 7.65 -24.96 8.94
CA GLN A 172 7.49 -26.16 9.78
C GLN A 172 8.03 -27.42 9.07
N LYS A 173 7.73 -27.60 7.78
CA LYS A 173 8.27 -28.72 6.99
C LYS A 173 9.80 -28.68 6.89
N ARG A 174 10.40 -27.49 6.75
CA ARG A 174 11.86 -27.32 6.74
C ARG A 174 12.47 -27.79 8.06
N LEU A 175 11.89 -27.38 9.19
CA LEU A 175 12.30 -27.82 10.53
C LEU A 175 12.18 -29.34 10.66
N ASP A 176 11.02 -29.92 10.30
CA ASP A 176 10.76 -31.36 10.35
C ASP A 176 11.76 -32.18 9.55
N LYS A 177 12.10 -31.70 8.35
CA LYS A 177 13.05 -32.38 7.46
C LYS A 177 14.42 -32.51 8.12
N ILE A 178 14.91 -31.45 8.74
CA ILE A 178 16.23 -31.43 9.39
C ILE A 178 16.27 -32.36 10.60
N LYS A 179 15.19 -32.40 11.38
CA LYS A 179 15.06 -33.34 12.50
C LYS A 179 15.00 -34.80 12.06
N LYS A 180 14.44 -35.10 10.89
CA LYS A 180 14.39 -36.47 10.35
C LYS A 180 15.71 -36.93 9.74
N GLU A 181 16.49 -36.00 9.19
CA GLU A 181 17.75 -36.29 8.51
C GLU A 181 18.97 -36.40 9.45
N ASN A 182 18.82 -36.10 10.75
CA ASN A 182 19.89 -36.10 11.75
C ASN A 182 19.47 -36.76 13.06
#